data_AF-A0A2V8QC29-F1
#
_entry.id   AF-A0A2V8QC29-F1
#
_cell.length_a   1.000
_cell.length_b   1.000
_cell.length_c   1.000
_cell.angle_alpha   90.00
_cell.angle_beta   90.00
_cell.angle_gamma   90.00
#
_symmetry.space_group_name_H-M   'P 1'
#
loop_
_entity.id
_entity.type
_entity.pdbx_description
1 polymer ?
#
loop_
_entity_poly.entity_id
_entity_poly.type
_entity_poly.pdbx_seq_one_letter_code
_entity_poly.pdbx_strand_id
1 'polypeptide(L)' 'MSQSVERFSNRVADYARYRPRYPREILNLFESQCGLTPLSIIADVGSGTGKLSELFLAN' A
#
# COMPACT_ATOMS: atom_id res chain seq x y z
N MET A 1 -3.74 27.63 14.51
CA MET A 1 -3.56 26.71 13.37
C MET A 1 -2.25 25.94 13.53
N SER A 2 -2.04 25.29 14.68
CA SER A 2 -0.83 24.49 14.92
C SER A 2 -1.21 23.05 15.28
N GLN A 3 -0.30 22.13 14.95
CA GLN A 3 -0.11 20.82 15.58
C GLN A 3 -0.70 19.54 14.96
N SER A 4 -1.03 19.48 13.66
CA SER A 4 -1.04 18.14 13.01
C SER A 4 0.39 17.68 12.74
N VAL A 5 1.21 18.51 12.11
CA VAL A 5 2.59 18.18 11.69
C VAL A 5 3.50 17.85 12.87
N GLU A 6 3.44 18.62 13.96
CA GLU A 6 4.26 18.39 15.16
C GLU A 6 3.97 17.05 15.85
N ARG A 7 2.74 16.52 15.71
CA ARG A 7 2.36 15.22 16.28
C ARG A 7 2.99 14.04 15.53
N PHE A 8 3.38 14.25 14.27
CA PHE A 8 3.90 13.18 13.39
C PHE A 8 5.40 13.31 13.10
N SER A 9 6.02 14.46 13.36
CA SER A 9 7.43 14.73 13.05
C SER A 9 8.40 13.78 13.76
N ASN A 10 8.13 13.40 15.01
CA ASN A 10 8.99 12.48 15.76
C ASN A 10 8.81 10.99 15.40
N ARG A 11 7.83 10.64 14.55
CA ARG A 11 7.52 9.24 14.20
C ARG A 11 7.85 8.90 12.75
N VAL A 12 8.26 9.87 11.94
CA VAL A 12 8.52 9.65 10.50
C VAL A 12 9.58 8.58 10.28
N ALA A 13 10.68 8.64 11.04
CA ALA A 13 11.78 7.69 10.93
C ALA A 13 11.33 6.25 11.25
N ASP A 14 10.63 6.06 12.36
CA ASP A 14 10.09 4.75 12.75
C ASP A 14 9.03 4.27 11.76
N TYR A 15 8.13 5.14 11.31
CA TYR A 15 7.10 4.81 10.33
C TYR A 15 7.72 4.36 9.00
N ALA A 16 8.79 4.99 8.55
CA ALA A 16 9.52 4.56 7.37
C ALA A 16 10.19 3.19 7.58
N ARG A 17 10.83 2.99 8.74
CA ARG A 17 11.57 1.77 9.09
C ARG A 17 10.68 0.54 9.22
N TYR A 18 9.52 0.68 9.86
CA TYR A 18 8.63 -0.44 10.21
C TYR A 18 7.43 -0.59 9.26
N ARG A 19 7.43 0.10 8.11
CA ARG A 19 6.43 -0.07 7.06
C ARG A 19 7.05 -0.76 5.84
N PRO A 20 7.30 -2.09 5.91
CA PRO A 20 7.84 -2.83 4.77
C PRO A 20 6.90 -2.77 3.56
N ARG A 21 7.41 -3.19 2.41
CA ARG A 21 6.59 -3.35 1.21
C ARG A 21 5.75 -4.63 1.31
N TYR A 22 4.69 -4.70 0.50
CA TYR A 22 3.93 -5.93 0.37
C TYR A 22 4.74 -6.98 -0.40
N PRO A 23 4.72 -8.26 0.02
CA PRO A 23 5.31 -9.36 -0.74
C PRO A 23 4.56 -9.54 -2.07
N ARG A 24 5.25 -10.01 -3.11
CA ARG A 24 4.63 -10.23 -4.43
C ARG A 24 3.59 -11.36 -4.40
N GLU A 25 3.79 -12.32 -3.50
CA GLU A 25 2.96 -13.49 -3.28
C GLU A 25 1.52 -13.14 -2.89
N ILE A 26 1.24 -11.90 -2.47
CA ILE A 26 -0.12 -11.43 -2.21
C ILE A 26 -0.98 -11.42 -3.48
N LEU A 27 -0.38 -11.27 -4.66
CA LEU A 27 -1.10 -11.32 -5.94
C LEU A 27 -1.75 -12.69 -6.15
N ASN A 28 -1.08 -13.79 -5.80
CA ASN A 28 -1.63 -15.14 -5.88
C ASN A 28 -2.88 -15.30 -4.99
N LEU A 29 -2.91 -14.61 -3.84
CA LEU A 29 -4.07 -14.61 -2.97
C LEU A 29 -5.24 -13.84 -3.61
N PHE A 30 -4.97 -12.68 -4.23
CA PHE A 30 -6.00 -11.93 -4.95
C PHE A 30 -6.51 -12.67 -6.19
N GLU A 31 -5.64 -13.37 -6.93
CA GLU A 31 -6.05 -14.23 -8.05
C GLU A 31 -6.96 -15.35 -7.57
N SER A 32 -6.54 -16.10 -6.54
CA SER A 32 -7.29 -17.27 -6.05
C SER A 32 -8.57 -16.91 -5.30
N GLN A 33 -8.60 -15.82 -4.53
CA GLN A 33 -9.73 -15.47 -3.66
C GLN A 33 -10.65 -14.41 -4.26
N CYS A 34 -10.12 -13.52 -5.10
CA CYS A 34 -10.87 -12.40 -5.66
C CYS A 34 -11.00 -12.47 -7.19
N GLY A 35 -10.41 -13.47 -7.84
CA GLY A 35 -10.42 -13.58 -9.30
C GLY A 35 -9.69 -12.41 -9.96
N LEU A 36 -8.63 -11.90 -9.32
CA LEU A 36 -7.80 -10.85 -9.91
C LEU A 36 -7.26 -11.31 -11.27
N THR A 37 -7.36 -10.45 -12.27
CA THR A 37 -6.81 -10.66 -13.61
C THR A 37 -6.08 -9.41 -14.09
N PRO A 38 -5.25 -9.48 -15.14
CA PRO A 38 -4.65 -8.30 -15.75
C PRO A 38 -5.67 -7.29 -16.32
N LEU A 39 -6.94 -7.70 -16.52
CA LEU A 39 -8.01 -6.83 -17.01
C LEU A 39 -8.87 -6.23 -15.89
N SER A 40 -8.59 -6.58 -14.64
CA SER A 40 -9.36 -6.11 -13.49
C SER A 40 -9.20 -4.60 -13.29
N ILE A 41 -10.31 -3.90 -13.14
CA ILE A 41 -10.32 -2.49 -12.74
C ILE A 41 -10.29 -2.43 -11.20
N ILE A 42 -9.28 -1.78 -10.64
CA ILE A 42 -8.99 -1.80 -9.20
C ILE A 42 -9.11 -0.39 -8.61
N ALA A 43 -9.72 -0.30 -7.43
CA ALA A 43 -9.69 0.89 -6.59
C ALA A 43 -8.94 0.60 -5.27
N ASP A 44 -7.80 1.25 -5.07
CA ASP A 44 -7.00 1.17 -3.83
C ASP A 44 -7.36 2.32 -2.88
N VAL A 45 -8.31 2.07 -1.98
CA VAL A 45 -8.87 3.09 -1.07
C VAL A 45 -7.95 3.28 0.14
N GLY A 46 -7.52 4.52 0.37
CA GLY A 46 -6.57 4.81 1.45
C GLY A 46 -5.14 4.35 1.14
N SER A 47 -4.77 4.31 -0.15
CA SER A 47 -3.49 3.78 -0.67
C SER A 47 -2.23 4.46 -0.10
N GLY A 48 -2.36 5.67 0.46
CA GLY A 48 -1.25 6.43 1.03
C GLY A 48 -0.15 6.63 -0.02
N THR A 49 1.03 6.07 0.20
CA THR A 49 2.16 6.14 -0.74
C THR A 49 2.07 5.16 -1.92
N GLY A 50 0.96 4.41 -2.09
CA GLY A 50 0.74 3.54 -3.25
C GLY A 50 1.56 2.24 -3.28
N LYS A 51 2.10 1.77 -2.13
CA LYS A 51 2.94 0.56 -2.08
C LYS A 51 2.22 -0.71 -2.57
N LEU A 52 0.90 -0.79 -2.37
CA LEU A 52 0.07 -1.89 -2.86
C LEU A 52 -0.27 -1.68 -4.33
N SER A 53 -0.68 -0.46 -4.71
CA SER A 53 -1.02 -0.11 -6.09
C SER A 53 0.12 -0.42 -7.07
N GLU A 54 1.37 -0.22 -6.67
CA GLU A 54 2.56 -0.57 -7.48
C GLU A 54 2.60 -2.06 -7.86
N LEU A 55 2.16 -2.97 -6.98
CA LEU A 55 2.11 -4.40 -7.31
C LEU A 55 1.07 -4.71 -8.38
N PHE A 56 -0.08 -4.03 -8.36
CA PHE A 56 -1.13 -4.22 -9.36
C PHE A 56 -0.75 -3.64 -10.73
N LEU A 57 0.07 -2.59 -10.77
CA LEU A 57 0.56 -2.00 -12.02
C LEU A 57 1.70 -2.81 -12.66
N ALA A 58 2.43 -3.59 -11.85
CA ALA A 58 3.54 -4.43 -12.31
C ALA A 58 3.11 -5.88 -12.65
N ASN A 59 1.80 -6.14 -12.70
CA ASN A 59 1.16 -7.44 -12.96
C ASN A 59 0.75 -7.58 -14.43
#